data_AF-A0A8I2ZIM4-F1
#
_entry.id   AF-A0A8I2ZIM4-F1
#
_cell.length_a   1.000
_cell.length_b   1.000
_cell.length_c   1.000
_cell.angle_alpha   90.00
_cell.angle_beta   90.00
_cell.angle_gamma   90.00
#
_symmetry.space_group_name_H-M   'P 1'
#
loop_
_entity.id
_entity.type
_entity.pdbx_description
1 polymer ?
#
loop_
_entity_poly.entity_id
_entity_poly.type
_entity_poly.pdbx_seq_one_letter_code
_entity_poly.pdbx_strand_id
1 'polypeptide(L)'
;MVNTGKPSGGCKLCKLRRIKCDEVKPFCMKCKKAKRECPGYSDPFEAKIRDQTQATIRRFRKMRGDTTGAENRTRPPQASFIECLQTPFTSYKQATTTSAMTVLHRRNGSNSSNSSNSSLDSLVSTSSTSSASSDGDNGRHDQYIPFSIINHLEDRATSYFLSEFVLIPMREGNLPVRGYFPWVPKFMSKTQPAKVFLSAFRATSLASIATQHGKAVIGSALSAAQRHYLDAVRAMNQAIQDPTLAKSDETLAAVLLLGLYETLVTSSRGSIKEYINHMKGAAMMVKLRGEQGLATQEGEAIHCALNIANSAIRQDIDRVFRKARDAGHDSRHPRTVQRVLTILQSARALEARYRRLNDTHVPPQWASPVAEWVASRPDADLDTCATAPGPVYGFETMSMGVIHLMTFVSHLMLTTSVLRCAAWLAGPDADWRAGDEYRDMAATAGRRVADLVVLAPYFCRWNGRDHTRANFACGTEARAGDPLKRVAGQIVLWPLFAASVSDFAKDGERRFLQGRLRYLADVAGITQARTFLEMRVSSPSDDIERDRGTGYHW
;
A
#
# COMPACT_ATOMS: atom_id res chain seq x y z
N MET A 1 20.28 17.67 -26.64
CA MET A 1 18.90 17.88 -26.15
C MET A 1 17.98 17.78 -27.37
N VAL A 2 17.22 16.69 -27.52
CA VAL A 2 16.26 16.57 -28.64
C VAL A 2 14.96 17.19 -28.17
N ASN A 3 14.55 18.29 -28.80
CA ASN A 3 13.32 19.01 -28.49
C ASN A 3 12.13 18.12 -28.87
N THR A 4 11.62 17.31 -27.94
CA THR A 4 10.35 16.62 -28.12
C THR A 4 9.26 17.63 -27.81
N GLY A 5 8.84 18.38 -28.84
CA GLY A 5 7.81 19.42 -28.74
C GLY A 5 6.49 18.91 -28.13
N LYS A 6 5.55 19.86 -27.93
CA LYS A 6 4.21 19.60 -27.39
C LYS A 6 3.58 18.36 -28.03
N PRO A 7 2.94 17.46 -27.25
CA PRO A 7 2.20 16.33 -27.81
C PRO A 7 1.20 16.82 -28.86
N SER A 8 1.06 16.10 -29.98
CA SER A 8 0.14 16.55 -31.04
C SER A 8 -1.30 16.59 -30.52
N GLY A 9 -2.05 17.63 -30.88
CA GLY A 9 -3.46 17.82 -30.49
C GLY A 9 -4.44 16.91 -31.23
N GLY A 10 -3.98 16.18 -32.25
CA GLY A 10 -4.84 15.37 -33.12
C GLY A 10 -5.62 14.25 -32.43
N CYS A 11 -6.73 13.85 -33.06
CA CYS A 11 -7.56 12.73 -32.59
C CYS A 11 -6.78 11.40 -32.58
N LYS A 12 -7.25 10.42 -31.79
CA LYS A 12 -6.53 9.13 -31.61
C LYS A 12 -6.31 8.41 -32.95
N LEU A 13 -7.28 8.44 -33.86
CA LEU A 13 -7.17 7.77 -35.16
C LEU A 13 -6.19 8.48 -36.13
N CYS A 14 -6.18 9.82 -36.17
CA CYS A 14 -5.22 10.57 -36.99
C CYS A 14 -3.78 10.39 -36.48
N LYS A 15 -3.59 10.31 -35.16
CA LYS A 15 -2.30 9.96 -34.52
C LYS A 15 -1.83 8.57 -34.92
N LEU A 16 -2.71 7.57 -34.83
CA LEU A 16 -2.42 6.19 -35.24
C LEU A 16 -2.01 6.12 -36.71
N ARG A 17 -2.72 6.87 -37.57
CA ARG A 17 -2.46 6.96 -39.00
C ARG A 17 -1.28 7.86 -39.38
N ARG A 18 -0.65 8.54 -38.41
CA ARG A 18 0.44 9.51 -38.61
C ARG A 18 0.12 10.61 -39.64
N ILE A 19 -1.13 11.09 -39.67
CA ILE A 19 -1.57 12.19 -40.53
C ILE A 19 -1.92 13.43 -39.70
N LYS A 20 -1.72 14.63 -40.27
CA LYS A 20 -2.10 15.90 -39.62
C LYS A 20 -3.62 15.95 -39.40
N CYS A 21 -4.08 16.09 -38.16
CA CYS A 21 -5.49 16.25 -37.83
C CYS A 21 -5.92 17.71 -38.00
N ASP A 22 -7.17 17.93 -38.38
CA ASP A 22 -7.81 19.25 -38.47
C ASP A 22 -8.37 19.75 -37.12
N GLU A 23 -8.36 18.91 -36.08
CA GLU A 23 -8.71 19.24 -34.69
C GLU A 23 -10.14 19.76 -34.43
N VAL A 24 -11.02 19.66 -35.43
CA VAL A 24 -12.46 19.99 -35.31
C VAL A 24 -13.16 19.05 -34.33
N LYS A 25 -13.85 19.61 -33.33
CA LYS A 25 -14.63 18.87 -32.31
C LYS A 25 -16.12 18.86 -32.68
N PRO A 26 -16.87 17.78 -32.37
CA PRO A 26 -16.48 16.57 -31.64
C PRO A 26 -15.71 15.53 -32.48
N PHE A 27 -15.80 15.58 -33.81
CA PHE A 27 -15.16 14.64 -34.73
C PHE A 27 -14.38 15.36 -35.83
N CYS A 28 -13.16 14.90 -36.12
CA CYS A 28 -12.34 15.54 -37.15
C CYS A 28 -12.85 15.21 -38.57
N MET A 29 -12.75 16.18 -39.47
CA MET A 29 -13.24 16.08 -40.85
C MET A 29 -12.44 15.08 -41.66
N LYS A 30 -11.16 14.82 -41.32
CA LYS A 30 -10.37 13.77 -41.99
C LYS A 30 -10.90 12.36 -41.74
N CYS A 31 -11.38 12.06 -40.53
CA CYS A 31 -12.03 10.78 -40.24
C CYS A 31 -13.38 10.69 -40.96
N LYS A 32 -14.16 11.78 -40.96
CA LYS A 32 -15.45 11.86 -41.65
C LYS A 32 -15.33 11.63 -43.16
N LYS A 33 -14.40 12.32 -43.83
CA LYS A 33 -14.15 12.14 -45.28
C LYS A 33 -13.61 10.75 -45.62
N ALA A 34 -12.85 10.15 -44.71
CA ALA A 34 -12.36 8.77 -44.86
C ALA A 34 -13.43 7.71 -44.54
N LYS A 35 -14.68 8.11 -44.24
CA LYS A 35 -15.78 7.24 -43.80
C LYS A 35 -15.38 6.32 -42.64
N ARG A 36 -14.59 6.84 -41.68
CA ARG A 36 -14.19 6.13 -40.46
C ARG A 36 -14.73 6.83 -39.23
N GLU A 37 -15.15 6.05 -38.25
CA GLU A 37 -15.57 6.56 -36.95
C GLU A 37 -14.39 7.20 -36.21
N CYS A 38 -14.60 8.40 -35.68
CA CYS A 38 -13.56 9.15 -34.99
C CYS A 38 -13.66 8.91 -33.48
N PRO A 39 -12.72 8.17 -32.86
CA PRO A 39 -12.75 7.83 -31.42
C PRO A 39 -12.44 9.02 -30.48
N GLY A 40 -12.55 10.25 -30.98
CA GLY A 40 -12.29 11.47 -30.23
C GLY A 40 -10.81 11.81 -30.02
N TYR A 41 -10.61 12.85 -29.20
CA TYR A 41 -9.31 13.41 -28.84
C TYR A 41 -8.83 12.83 -27.51
N SER A 42 -7.51 12.72 -27.31
CA SER A 42 -6.96 12.38 -25.99
C SER A 42 -7.25 13.52 -25.01
N ASP A 43 -7.56 13.18 -23.77
CA ASP A 43 -7.76 14.17 -22.71
C ASP A 43 -6.45 14.97 -22.50
N PRO A 44 -6.47 16.32 -22.45
CA PRO A 44 -5.33 17.12 -22.02
C PRO A 44 -4.68 16.64 -20.70
N PHE A 45 -5.46 16.02 -19.81
CA PHE A 45 -4.98 15.45 -18.54
C PHE A 45 -4.32 14.06 -18.68
N GLU A 46 -4.46 13.36 -19.81
CA GLU A 46 -3.78 12.10 -20.14
C GLU A 46 -2.37 12.30 -20.75
N ALA A 47 -1.82 13.53 -20.73
CA ALA A 47 -0.46 13.83 -21.20
C ALA A 47 0.60 13.15 -20.29
N LYS A 48 0.80 11.86 -20.55
CA LYS A 48 1.68 10.87 -19.90
C LYS A 48 2.97 11.44 -19.30
N ILE A 49 3.14 11.21 -17.99
CA ILE A 49 4.45 10.96 -17.39
C ILE A 49 5.07 9.81 -18.19
N ARG A 50 6.16 10.09 -18.91
CA ARG A 50 6.95 9.07 -19.61
C ARG A 50 7.93 8.48 -18.61
N ASP A 51 7.94 7.16 -18.50
CA ASP A 51 8.99 6.42 -17.78
C ASP A 51 10.34 6.66 -18.48
N GLN A 52 11.16 7.52 -17.88
CA GLN A 52 12.50 7.85 -18.36
C GLN A 52 13.57 6.96 -17.72
N THR A 53 13.21 5.99 -16.88
CA THR A 53 14.17 5.17 -16.10
C THR A 53 15.21 4.52 -17.01
N GLN A 54 14.77 3.93 -18.13
CA GLN A 54 15.67 3.31 -19.11
C GLN A 54 16.53 4.34 -19.86
N ALA A 55 16.00 5.52 -20.17
CA ALA A 55 16.76 6.58 -20.83
C ALA A 55 17.85 7.16 -19.90
N THR A 56 17.55 7.31 -18.61
CA THR A 56 18.48 7.73 -17.57
C THR A 56 19.56 6.66 -17.34
N ILE A 57 19.19 5.37 -17.25
CA ILE A 57 20.16 4.25 -17.16
C ILE A 57 21.11 4.25 -18.36
N ARG A 58 20.59 4.42 -19.58
CA ARG A 58 21.41 4.48 -20.81
C ARG A 58 22.37 5.69 -20.80
N ARG A 59 21.92 6.87 -20.35
CA ARG A 59 22.77 8.05 -20.20
C ARG A 59 23.87 7.85 -19.15
N PHE A 60 23.54 7.22 -18.02
CA PHE A 60 24.50 6.92 -16.97
C PHE A 60 25.58 5.93 -17.43
N ARG A 61 25.19 4.88 -18.18
CA ARG A 61 26.14 3.94 -18.79
C ARG A 61 27.05 4.61 -19.81
N LYS A 62 26.50 5.52 -20.63
CA LYS A 62 27.28 6.30 -21.61
C LYS A 62 28.25 7.28 -20.95
N MET A 63 27.88 7.91 -19.83
CA MET A 63 28.77 8.79 -19.07
C MET A 63 29.90 8.04 -18.36
N ARG A 64 29.71 6.77 -18.02
CA ARG A 64 30.76 5.93 -17.41
C ARG A 64 31.75 5.34 -18.39
N GLY A 65 31.60 5.58 -19.70
CA GLY A 65 32.55 5.09 -20.69
C GLY A 65 32.56 3.56 -20.85
N ASP A 66 31.51 2.84 -20.44
CA ASP A 66 31.37 1.40 -20.69
C ASP A 66 30.99 1.17 -22.17
N THR A 67 31.97 1.34 -23.05
CA THR A 67 31.96 0.69 -24.36
C THR A 67 32.52 -0.72 -24.19
N THR A 68 31.62 -1.70 -24.28
CA THR A 68 31.84 -3.09 -24.69
C THR A 68 33.26 -3.65 -24.50
N GLY A 69 33.43 -4.45 -23.44
CA GLY A 69 34.57 -5.35 -23.25
C GLY A 69 34.39 -6.12 -21.95
N ALA A 70 34.22 -7.44 -22.04
CA ALA A 70 34.20 -8.32 -20.87
C ALA A 70 35.60 -8.35 -20.23
N GLU A 71 35.69 -8.33 -18.89
CA GLU A 71 36.39 -9.35 -18.09
C GLU A 71 36.51 -9.01 -16.59
N ASN A 72 36.40 -10.08 -15.80
CA ASN A 72 36.93 -10.32 -14.45
C ASN A 72 37.26 -9.11 -13.57
N ARG A 73 36.31 -8.77 -12.68
CA ARG A 73 36.66 -8.36 -11.31
C ARG A 73 35.93 -9.25 -10.32
N THR A 74 36.70 -10.10 -9.65
CA THR A 74 36.32 -10.85 -8.46
C THR A 74 35.77 -9.88 -7.42
N ARG A 75 34.46 -9.93 -7.21
CA ARG A 75 33.77 -9.22 -6.14
C ARG A 75 34.00 -10.02 -4.83
N PRO A 76 34.28 -9.38 -3.69
CA PRO A 76 34.39 -10.11 -2.42
C PRO A 76 33.07 -10.83 -2.13
N PRO A 77 33.10 -11.98 -1.43
CA PRO A 77 31.92 -12.81 -1.26
C PRO A 77 30.86 -12.00 -0.52
N GLN A 78 29.72 -11.77 -1.20
CA GLN A 78 28.53 -11.30 -0.51
C GLN A 78 28.08 -12.45 0.38
N ALA A 79 28.27 -12.33 1.69
CA ALA A 79 27.60 -13.18 2.66
C ALA A 79 26.11 -13.23 2.30
N SER A 80 25.64 -14.42 2.00
CA SER A 80 24.26 -14.62 1.58
C SER A 80 23.36 -14.45 2.80
N PHE A 81 22.25 -13.74 2.66
CA PHE A 81 21.23 -13.59 3.72
C PHE A 81 20.71 -14.96 4.24
N ILE A 82 21.01 -16.04 3.51
CA ILE A 82 20.71 -17.44 3.83
C ILE A 82 21.47 -17.90 5.10
N GLU A 83 22.69 -17.44 5.34
CA GLU A 83 23.52 -17.87 6.50
C GLU A 83 22.98 -17.34 7.83
N CYS A 84 22.38 -16.15 7.84
CA CYS A 84 21.75 -15.56 9.03
C CYS A 84 20.50 -16.34 9.49
N LEU A 85 19.79 -16.97 8.56
CA LEU A 85 18.55 -17.71 8.81
C LEU A 85 18.77 -19.09 9.46
N GLN A 86 20.02 -19.54 9.59
CA GLN A 86 20.38 -20.88 10.06
C GLN A 86 20.77 -20.92 11.55
N THR A 87 20.83 -19.78 12.25
CA THR A 87 21.21 -19.76 13.68
C THR A 87 19.99 -19.94 14.60
N PRO A 88 20.02 -20.89 15.56
CA PRO A 88 18.99 -21.00 16.58
C PRO A 88 19.13 -19.86 17.60
N PHE A 89 18.07 -19.07 17.79
CA PHE A 89 18.05 -17.95 18.74
C PHE A 89 17.94 -18.49 20.18
N THR A 90 19.04 -18.50 20.92
CA THR A 90 19.04 -18.81 22.36
C THR A 90 18.45 -17.66 23.17
N SER A 91 17.54 -18.00 24.09
CA SER A 91 16.85 -17.11 25.03
C SER A 91 17.82 -16.20 25.80
N TYR A 92 17.57 -14.89 25.80
CA TYR A 92 18.33 -13.92 26.59
C TYR A 92 17.41 -13.23 27.61
N LYS A 93 17.83 -13.24 28.88
CA LYS A 93 17.07 -12.78 30.05
C LYS A 93 16.93 -11.25 30.08
N GLN A 94 15.76 -10.80 30.53
CA GLN A 94 15.42 -9.41 30.79
C GLN A 94 16.39 -8.77 31.80
N ALA A 95 16.92 -7.59 31.46
CA ALA A 95 17.48 -6.65 32.43
C ALA A 95 16.56 -5.44 32.53
N THR A 96 15.97 -5.26 33.70
CA THR A 96 15.14 -4.12 34.09
C THR A 96 16.01 -2.92 34.45
N THR A 97 15.73 -1.76 33.86
CA THR A 97 16.14 -0.47 34.43
C THR A 97 14.95 0.47 34.49
N THR A 98 14.50 0.70 35.72
CA THR A 98 13.45 1.62 36.13
C THR A 98 13.98 3.05 36.11
N SER A 99 13.25 4.00 35.52
CA SER A 99 13.36 5.42 35.87
C SER A 99 12.01 6.09 35.64
N ALA A 100 11.45 6.56 36.75
CA ALA A 100 10.17 7.23 36.85
C ALA A 100 10.24 8.68 36.35
N MET A 101 9.17 9.18 35.74
CA MET A 101 8.93 10.62 35.64
C MET A 101 7.57 10.98 36.26
N THR A 102 7.68 11.76 37.32
CA THR A 102 6.64 12.45 38.08
C THR A 102 5.91 13.45 37.18
N VAL A 103 4.59 13.33 37.05
CA VAL A 103 3.72 14.33 36.41
C VAL A 103 3.15 15.23 37.50
N LEU A 104 3.56 16.51 37.51
CA LEU A 104 2.90 17.55 38.29
C LEU A 104 1.79 18.21 37.47
N HIS A 105 0.57 18.10 37.96
CA HIS A 105 -0.59 18.89 37.57
C HIS A 105 -0.45 20.36 38.03
N ARG A 106 -0.83 21.32 37.17
CA ARG A 106 -1.52 22.58 37.57
C ARG A 106 -2.04 23.30 36.31
N ARG A 107 -3.34 23.41 36.05
CA ARG A 107 -4.45 24.21 36.64
C ARG A 107 -4.51 25.65 36.10
N ASN A 108 -5.65 25.95 35.46
CA ASN A 108 -6.12 27.25 34.99
C ASN A 108 -6.00 28.35 36.05
N GLY A 109 -5.63 29.55 35.62
CA GLY A 109 -5.74 30.79 36.38
C GLY A 109 -5.70 31.99 35.45
N SER A 110 -6.85 32.64 35.31
CA SER A 110 -7.04 33.96 34.73
C SER A 110 -6.42 35.05 35.61
N ASN A 111 -5.69 36.00 35.00
CA ASN A 111 -5.72 37.42 35.41
C ASN A 111 -5.00 38.32 34.39
N SER A 112 -5.64 39.45 34.13
CA SER A 112 -5.24 40.59 33.32
C SER A 112 -4.22 41.50 34.03
N SER A 113 -3.25 42.06 33.30
CA SER A 113 -2.86 43.49 33.36
C SER A 113 -1.73 43.83 32.36
N ASN A 114 -1.83 45.06 31.85
CA ASN A 114 -1.04 45.75 30.82
C ASN A 114 0.48 45.82 31.05
N SER A 115 1.27 45.87 29.97
CA SER A 115 2.02 47.07 29.54
C SER A 115 2.98 46.83 28.35
N SER A 116 2.69 47.56 27.26
CA SER A 116 3.60 48.39 26.43
C SER A 116 4.82 47.81 25.67
N ASN A 117 4.70 47.94 24.34
CA ASN A 117 5.68 48.37 23.33
C ASN A 117 6.93 47.50 23.03
N SER A 118 7.01 46.98 21.79
CA SER A 118 7.74 47.67 20.69
C SER A 118 7.79 46.85 19.39
N SER A 119 7.36 47.52 18.32
CA SER A 119 7.94 47.52 16.97
C SER A 119 7.89 46.25 16.10
N LEU A 120 6.91 46.25 15.20
CA LEU A 120 6.91 45.50 13.94
C LEU A 120 6.91 46.52 12.79
N ASP A 121 8.10 46.78 12.24
CA ASP A 121 8.29 47.28 10.87
C ASP A 121 8.17 46.06 9.93
N SER A 122 7.57 46.09 8.75
CA SER A 122 7.15 47.17 7.87
C SER A 122 6.44 46.45 6.70
N LEU A 123 5.26 46.92 6.23
CA LEU A 123 5.09 47.70 4.98
C LEU A 123 5.26 46.85 3.69
N VAL A 124 4.50 46.97 2.60
CA VAL A 124 3.49 47.91 2.06
C VAL A 124 2.65 47.05 1.08
N SER A 125 1.38 47.34 0.75
CA SER A 125 1.00 48.29 -0.30
C SER A 125 -0.52 48.16 -0.52
N THR A 126 -1.31 49.19 -0.17
CA THR A 126 -1.88 50.24 -1.07
C THR A 126 -2.87 49.66 -2.09
N SER A 127 -4.08 50.14 -2.32
CA SER A 127 -4.83 51.40 -2.05
C SER A 127 -6.25 51.10 -2.61
N SER A 128 -7.36 51.78 -2.34
CA SER A 128 -7.62 53.21 -2.28
C SER A 128 -9.07 53.43 -1.80
N THR A 129 -9.25 54.55 -1.11
CA THR A 129 -10.47 55.19 -0.60
C THR A 129 -11.40 55.74 -1.67
N SER A 130 -12.71 55.74 -1.40
CA SER A 130 -13.61 56.85 -1.75
C SER A 130 -14.80 56.94 -0.76
N SER A 131 -14.84 58.08 -0.06
CA SER A 131 -15.95 58.80 0.62
C SER A 131 -17.32 58.71 -0.08
N ALA A 132 -18.50 58.96 0.50
CA ALA A 132 -19.01 59.35 1.82
C ALA A 132 -20.56 59.29 1.73
N SER A 133 -21.26 59.04 2.85
CA SER A 133 -22.52 59.70 3.28
C SER A 133 -23.33 58.80 4.22
N SER A 134 -23.69 59.37 5.36
CA SER A 134 -24.61 58.86 6.37
C SER A 134 -26.03 58.69 5.83
N ASP A 135 -26.67 57.56 6.11
CA ASP A 135 -27.91 57.51 6.90
C ASP A 135 -28.38 56.06 7.10
N GLY A 136 -29.03 55.84 8.24
CA GLY A 136 -29.27 54.52 8.82
C GLY A 136 -30.12 53.59 7.97
N ASP A 137 -29.67 52.34 7.89
CA ASP A 137 -30.55 51.20 7.66
C ASP A 137 -30.18 50.06 8.61
N ASN A 138 -31.20 49.50 9.22
CA ASN A 138 -31.18 48.56 10.33
C ASN A 138 -30.92 47.14 9.77
N GLY A 139 -29.76 46.96 9.16
CA GLY A 139 -29.36 45.73 8.48
C GLY A 139 -28.67 44.73 9.41
N ARG A 140 -29.25 43.53 9.52
CA ARG A 140 -28.67 42.33 10.14
C ARG A 140 -27.14 42.31 10.05
N HIS A 141 -26.47 42.21 11.21
CA HIS A 141 -25.08 41.78 11.27
C HIS A 141 -24.99 40.35 10.73
N ASP A 142 -24.90 40.19 9.41
CA ASP A 142 -24.29 39.00 8.83
C ASP A 142 -22.83 39.02 9.30
N GLN A 143 -22.57 38.21 10.32
CA GLN A 143 -21.23 37.90 10.78
C GLN A 143 -20.48 37.29 9.58
N TYR A 144 -19.78 38.15 8.85
CA TYR A 144 -18.91 37.72 7.77
C TYR A 144 -17.75 36.97 8.41
N ILE A 145 -17.89 35.65 8.51
CA ILE A 145 -16.78 34.76 8.90
C ILE A 145 -15.68 35.01 7.87
N PRO A 146 -14.49 35.47 8.27
CA PRO A 146 -13.40 35.73 7.35
C PRO A 146 -13.12 34.49 6.50
N PHE A 147 -12.94 34.68 5.19
CA PHE A 147 -12.50 33.63 4.24
C PHE A 147 -11.18 32.96 4.68
N SER A 148 -10.47 33.52 5.67
CA SER A 148 -9.28 32.96 6.32
C SER A 148 -9.56 31.88 7.39
N ILE A 149 -10.83 31.67 7.81
CA ILE A 149 -11.27 30.45 8.53
C ILE A 149 -11.75 29.38 7.52
N ILE A 150 -11.32 29.48 6.26
CA ILE A 150 -11.44 28.35 5.34
C ILE A 150 -10.45 27.30 5.80
N ASN A 151 -11.01 26.25 6.38
CA ASN A 151 -10.41 24.93 6.52
C ASN A 151 -9.59 24.61 5.25
N HIS A 152 -8.28 24.82 5.30
CA HIS A 152 -7.39 24.60 4.15
C HIS A 152 -7.60 23.15 3.70
N LEU A 153 -7.66 22.90 2.39
CA LEU A 153 -7.89 21.55 1.87
C LEU A 153 -6.91 20.54 2.47
N GLU A 154 -5.70 20.98 2.78
CA GLU A 154 -4.67 20.21 3.48
C GLU A 154 -5.00 19.91 4.94
N ASP A 155 -5.60 20.85 5.68
CA ASP A 155 -5.97 20.66 7.08
C ASP A 155 -7.15 19.71 7.21
N ARG A 156 -8.14 19.81 6.30
CA ARG A 156 -9.24 18.85 6.17
C ARG A 156 -8.73 17.47 5.82
N ALA A 157 -7.82 17.38 4.85
CA ALA A 157 -7.21 16.14 4.44
C ALA A 157 -6.40 15.50 5.57
N THR A 158 -5.65 16.29 6.33
CA THR A 158 -4.87 15.85 7.50
C THR A 158 -5.78 15.31 8.58
N SER A 159 -6.77 16.11 8.97
CA SER A 159 -7.81 15.78 9.93
C SER A 159 -8.49 14.44 9.61
N TYR A 160 -8.90 14.30 8.35
CA TYR A 160 -9.52 13.10 7.83
C TYR A 160 -8.58 11.89 7.80
N PHE A 161 -7.33 12.06 7.37
CA PHE A 161 -6.36 10.96 7.37
C PHE A 161 -6.09 10.46 8.78
N LEU A 162 -5.96 11.37 9.75
CA LEU A 162 -5.78 11.01 11.16
C LEU A 162 -7.00 10.24 11.70
N SER A 163 -8.22 10.65 11.37
CA SER A 163 -9.43 9.95 11.84
C SER A 163 -9.58 8.55 11.22
N GLU A 164 -9.30 8.42 9.92
CA GLU A 164 -9.60 7.22 9.14
C GLU A 164 -8.47 6.20 9.08
N PHE A 165 -7.22 6.65 9.13
CA PHE A 165 -6.03 5.82 8.88
C PHE A 165 -5.11 5.68 10.09
N VAL A 166 -5.17 6.58 11.08
CA VAL A 166 -4.31 6.52 12.26
C VAL A 166 -5.06 5.92 13.44
N LEU A 167 -4.56 4.80 13.95
CA LEU A 167 -4.99 4.24 15.22
C LEU A 167 -3.89 4.50 16.24
N ILE A 168 -4.23 5.19 17.34
CA ILE A 168 -3.27 5.44 18.42
C ILE A 168 -3.32 4.27 19.40
N PRO A 169 -2.17 3.72 19.82
CA PRO A 169 -2.09 2.73 20.89
C PRO A 169 -2.86 3.21 22.14
N MET A 170 -3.81 2.41 22.62
CA MET A 170 -4.50 2.63 23.88
C MET A 170 -3.84 1.83 24.98
N ARG A 171 -3.82 2.36 26.20
CA ARG A 171 -3.31 1.63 27.37
C ARG A 171 -4.51 1.07 28.14
N GLU A 172 -5.05 -0.06 27.68
CA GLU A 172 -6.04 -0.84 28.43
C GLU A 172 -5.38 -2.07 29.05
N GLY A 173 -5.28 -2.10 30.38
CA GLY A 173 -4.73 -3.23 31.13
C GLY A 173 -3.22 -3.50 30.88
N ASN A 174 -2.79 -4.71 31.23
CA ASN A 174 -1.41 -5.18 31.08
C ASN A 174 -1.06 -5.63 29.64
N LEU A 175 -1.97 -5.47 28.67
CA LEU A 175 -1.75 -5.86 27.28
C LEU A 175 -1.42 -4.63 26.41
N PRO A 176 -0.30 -4.60 25.68
CA PRO A 176 0.04 -3.50 24.80
C PRO A 176 -0.86 -3.50 23.56
N VAL A 177 -1.91 -2.66 23.52
CA VAL A 177 -2.70 -2.44 22.29
C VAL A 177 -1.87 -1.64 21.30
N ARG A 178 -1.70 -2.14 20.07
CA ARG A 178 -0.89 -1.48 19.04
C ARG A 178 -1.76 -0.77 18.01
N GLY A 179 -1.33 0.43 17.66
CA GLY A 179 -1.96 1.27 16.67
C GLY A 179 -1.51 0.98 15.23
N TYR A 180 -2.22 1.54 14.25
CA TYR A 180 -1.87 1.53 12.83
C TYR A 180 -1.41 2.94 12.45
N PHE A 181 -0.25 3.03 11.77
CA PHE A 181 0.51 4.28 11.65
C PHE A 181 0.72 5.05 12.97
N PRO A 182 1.07 4.37 14.09
CA PRO A 182 1.18 5.01 15.41
C PRO A 182 2.31 6.05 15.48
N TRP A 183 3.24 6.01 14.51
CA TRP A 183 4.35 6.94 14.35
C TRP A 183 3.94 8.28 13.72
N VAL A 184 2.78 8.38 13.06
CA VAL A 184 2.35 9.63 12.39
C VAL A 184 2.26 10.80 13.39
N PRO A 185 1.52 10.71 14.52
CA PRO A 185 1.44 11.81 15.47
C PRO A 185 2.82 12.19 16.04
N LYS A 186 3.65 11.18 16.36
CA LYS A 186 5.01 11.37 16.88
C LYS A 186 5.90 12.17 15.93
N PHE A 187 5.84 11.89 14.63
CA PHE A 187 6.66 12.60 13.65
C PHE A 187 6.10 13.97 13.32
N MET A 188 4.78 14.13 13.29
CA MET A 188 4.13 15.43 13.12
C MET A 188 4.42 16.40 14.27
N SER A 189 4.59 15.89 15.50
CA SER A 189 4.88 16.72 16.68
C SER A 189 6.35 17.14 16.83
N LYS A 190 7.25 16.71 15.94
CA LYS A 190 8.64 17.16 15.97
C LYS A 190 8.72 18.65 15.62
N THR A 191 9.66 19.38 16.24
CA THR A 191 9.92 20.80 15.92
C THR A 191 10.28 21.00 14.45
N GLN A 192 11.01 20.04 13.87
CA GLN A 192 11.35 20.01 12.44
C GLN A 192 11.17 18.59 11.89
N PRO A 193 9.95 18.22 11.46
CA PRO A 193 9.71 16.93 10.81
C PRO A 193 10.50 16.86 9.49
N ALA A 194 11.00 15.68 9.15
CA ALA A 194 11.74 15.50 7.90
C ALA A 194 10.87 15.86 6.69
N LYS A 195 11.40 16.66 5.77
CA LYS A 195 10.67 17.10 4.57
C LYS A 195 10.09 15.93 3.77
N VAL A 196 10.84 14.83 3.65
CA VAL A 196 10.41 13.61 2.94
C VAL A 196 9.15 13.01 3.56
N PHE A 197 9.07 12.98 4.89
CA PHE A 197 7.90 12.49 5.63
C PHE A 197 6.71 13.43 5.47
N LEU A 198 6.90 14.74 5.66
CA LEU A 198 5.83 15.72 5.59
C LEU A 198 5.19 15.79 4.19
N SER A 199 6.01 15.75 3.13
CA SER A 199 5.52 15.70 1.76
C SER A 199 4.74 14.41 1.46
N ALA A 200 5.25 13.26 1.90
CA ALA A 200 4.56 11.98 1.71
C ALA A 200 3.23 11.93 2.49
N PHE A 201 3.21 12.46 3.71
CA PHE A 201 2.01 12.57 4.53
C PHE A 201 0.96 13.44 3.85
N ARG A 202 1.30 14.68 3.46
CA ARG A 202 0.37 15.58 2.76
C ARG A 202 -0.18 14.97 1.47
N ALA A 203 0.69 14.34 0.68
CA ALA A 203 0.27 13.65 -0.54
C ALA A 203 -0.79 12.58 -0.25
N THR A 204 -0.55 11.75 0.76
CA THR A 204 -1.42 10.63 1.12
C THR A 204 -2.73 11.10 1.73
N SER A 205 -2.67 12.10 2.62
CA SER A 205 -3.85 12.74 3.21
C SER A 205 -4.76 13.34 2.14
N LEU A 206 -4.20 14.12 1.21
CA LEU A 206 -4.96 14.72 0.10
C LEU A 206 -5.51 13.67 -0.87
N ALA A 207 -4.75 12.60 -1.14
CA ALA A 207 -5.25 11.47 -1.93
C ALA A 207 -6.44 10.79 -1.25
N SER A 208 -6.38 10.60 0.08
CA SER A 208 -7.43 9.91 0.84
C SER A 208 -8.77 10.65 0.77
N ILE A 209 -8.77 11.98 0.92
CA ILE A 209 -10.01 12.79 0.81
C ILE A 209 -10.48 12.92 -0.65
N ALA A 210 -9.56 12.92 -1.63
CA ALA A 210 -9.89 12.94 -3.06
C ALA A 210 -10.64 11.66 -3.50
N THR A 211 -10.37 10.54 -2.84
CA THR A 211 -11.05 9.26 -3.12
C THR A 211 -12.42 9.11 -2.43
N GLN A 212 -12.82 10.05 -1.58
CA GLN A 212 -14.06 9.98 -0.79
C GLN A 212 -15.21 10.83 -1.36
N HIS A 213 -14.93 11.95 -2.03
CA HIS A 213 -15.95 12.95 -2.34
C HIS A 213 -16.27 13.06 -3.84
N GLY A 214 -17.53 13.42 -4.15
CA GLY A 214 -18.03 13.59 -5.51
C GLY A 214 -17.20 14.52 -6.40
N LYS A 215 -17.44 14.41 -7.72
CA LYS A 215 -16.60 14.86 -8.85
C LYS A 215 -15.91 16.23 -8.73
N ALA A 216 -16.45 17.20 -7.99
CA ALA A 216 -15.92 18.57 -7.90
C ALA A 216 -14.72 18.74 -6.95
N VAL A 217 -14.66 18.00 -5.82
CA VAL A 217 -13.54 18.08 -4.84
C VAL A 217 -12.35 17.23 -5.29
N ILE A 218 -12.59 16.24 -6.16
CA ILE A 218 -11.59 15.30 -6.67
C ILE A 218 -10.47 16.03 -7.42
N GLY A 219 -10.79 17.02 -8.25
CA GLY A 219 -9.82 17.67 -9.14
C GLY A 219 -8.73 18.46 -8.40
N SER A 220 -9.12 19.32 -7.47
CA SER A 220 -8.19 20.17 -6.72
C SER A 220 -7.39 19.38 -5.68
N ALA A 221 -8.04 18.44 -4.98
CA ALA A 221 -7.39 17.58 -4.00
C ALA A 221 -6.39 16.63 -4.65
N LEU A 222 -6.76 15.96 -5.74
CA LEU A 222 -5.85 15.06 -6.45
C LEU A 222 -4.66 15.81 -7.06
N SER A 223 -4.89 17.00 -7.64
CA SER A 223 -3.81 17.84 -8.17
C SER A 223 -2.83 18.28 -7.07
N ALA A 224 -3.35 18.66 -5.89
CA ALA A 224 -2.52 18.99 -4.74
C ALA A 224 -1.76 17.74 -4.22
N ALA A 225 -2.44 16.59 -4.15
CA ALA A 225 -1.85 15.32 -3.75
C ALA A 225 -0.69 14.92 -4.67
N GLN A 226 -0.85 15.08 -5.99
CA GLN A 226 0.19 14.81 -6.98
C GLN A 226 1.41 15.73 -6.84
N ARG A 227 1.21 17.03 -6.54
CA ARG A 227 2.33 17.95 -6.28
C ARG A 227 3.17 17.49 -5.09
N HIS A 228 2.51 17.22 -3.95
CA HIS A 228 3.20 16.73 -2.76
C HIS A 228 3.84 15.35 -2.97
N TYR A 229 3.21 14.48 -3.77
CA TYR A 229 3.80 13.20 -4.15
C TYR A 229 5.11 13.37 -4.92
N LEU A 230 5.15 14.29 -5.90
CA LEU A 230 6.39 14.58 -6.65
C LEU A 230 7.47 15.17 -5.74
N ASP A 231 7.10 16.05 -4.81
CA ASP A 231 8.04 16.62 -3.83
C ASP A 231 8.57 15.55 -2.88
N ALA A 232 7.71 14.62 -2.45
CA ALA A 232 8.09 13.48 -1.63
C ALA A 232 9.05 12.55 -2.38
N VAL A 233 8.83 12.25 -3.66
CA VAL A 233 9.75 11.44 -4.48
C VAL A 233 11.09 12.14 -4.68
N ARG A 234 11.12 13.46 -4.88
CA ARG A 234 12.36 14.24 -4.95
C ARG A 234 13.13 14.20 -3.63
N ALA A 235 12.45 14.45 -2.51
CA ALA A 235 13.03 14.41 -1.18
C ALA A 235 13.50 12.99 -0.81
N MET A 236 12.76 11.96 -1.23
CA MET A 236 13.13 10.56 -1.04
C MET A 236 14.43 10.24 -1.77
N ASN A 237 14.55 10.64 -3.05
CA ASN A 237 15.76 10.43 -3.84
C ASN A 237 16.98 11.11 -3.22
N GLN A 238 16.81 12.25 -2.55
CA GLN A 238 17.87 12.91 -1.79
C GLN A 238 18.19 12.14 -0.50
N ALA A 239 17.17 11.77 0.28
CA ALA A 239 17.33 11.08 1.55
C ALA A 239 18.01 9.71 1.40
N ILE A 240 17.72 8.95 0.35
CA ILE A 240 18.35 7.63 0.12
C ILE A 240 19.79 7.71 -0.39
N GLN A 241 20.25 8.87 -0.85
CA GLN A 241 21.66 9.09 -1.23
C GLN A 241 22.54 9.40 -0.02
N ASP A 242 21.94 9.91 1.06
CA ASP A 242 22.62 10.16 2.32
C ASP A 242 22.63 8.86 3.18
N PRO A 243 23.80 8.33 3.57
CA PRO A 243 23.89 7.09 4.34
C PRO A 243 23.19 7.11 5.70
N THR A 244 23.03 8.30 6.30
CA THR A 244 22.36 8.48 7.60
C THR A 244 20.85 8.60 7.41
N LEU A 245 20.39 9.46 6.49
CA LEU A 245 18.96 9.66 6.23
C LEU A 245 18.32 8.41 5.60
N ALA A 246 19.06 7.62 4.82
CA ALA A 246 18.60 6.34 4.29
C ALA A 246 18.20 5.33 5.39
N LYS A 247 18.74 5.48 6.61
CA LYS A 247 18.42 4.64 7.77
C LYS A 247 17.40 5.28 8.72
N SER A 248 16.98 6.53 8.49
CA SER A 248 16.05 7.27 9.36
C SER A 248 14.61 6.73 9.29
N ASP A 249 13.96 6.61 10.44
CA ASP A 249 12.56 6.19 10.59
C ASP A 249 11.58 7.04 9.78
N GLU A 250 11.81 8.35 9.69
CA GLU A 250 10.94 9.24 8.90
C GLU A 250 11.06 8.96 7.39
N THR A 251 12.23 8.53 6.92
CA THR A 251 12.42 8.11 5.53
C THR A 251 11.67 6.81 5.24
N LEU A 252 11.73 5.83 6.17
CA LEU A 252 10.98 4.58 6.02
C LEU A 252 9.47 4.82 6.07
N ALA A 253 9.01 5.63 7.02
CA ALA A 253 7.62 6.06 7.13
C ALA A 253 7.14 6.75 5.86
N ALA A 254 7.97 7.61 5.26
CA ALA A 254 7.65 8.25 3.99
C ALA A 254 7.49 7.22 2.85
N VAL A 255 8.35 6.20 2.73
CA VAL A 255 8.16 5.12 1.73
C VAL A 255 6.84 4.37 1.96
N LEU A 256 6.47 4.10 3.21
CA LEU A 256 5.21 3.43 3.54
C LEU A 256 3.99 4.29 3.15
N LEU A 257 4.04 5.59 3.42
CA LEU A 257 3.01 6.55 3.00
C LEU A 257 2.92 6.67 1.47
N LEU A 258 4.05 6.70 0.76
CA LEU A 258 4.07 6.70 -0.70
C LEU A 258 3.48 5.41 -1.29
N GLY A 259 3.70 4.27 -0.64
CA GLY A 259 3.01 3.02 -0.98
C GLY A 259 1.49 3.13 -0.79
N LEU A 260 1.05 3.70 0.33
CA LEU A 260 -0.37 3.95 0.56
C LEU A 260 -0.96 4.91 -0.47
N TYR A 261 -0.26 6.00 -0.82
CA TYR A 261 -0.65 6.93 -1.87
C TYR A 261 -0.89 6.20 -3.21
N GLU A 262 0.06 5.36 -3.64
CA GLU A 262 -0.11 4.62 -4.89
C GLU A 262 -1.31 3.70 -4.84
N THR A 263 -1.57 3.10 -3.68
CA THR A 263 -2.78 2.29 -3.49
C THR A 263 -4.03 3.14 -3.58
N LEU A 264 -4.09 4.27 -2.87
CA LEU A 264 -5.23 5.18 -2.88
C LEU A 264 -5.56 5.69 -4.30
N VAL A 265 -4.53 5.98 -5.11
CA VAL A 265 -4.70 6.56 -6.44
C VAL A 265 -4.75 5.49 -7.56
N THR A 266 -4.61 4.20 -7.23
CA THR A 266 -4.51 3.07 -8.19
C THR A 266 -5.63 3.06 -9.23
N SER A 267 -6.87 3.40 -8.85
CA SER A 267 -8.02 3.43 -9.77
C SER A 267 -7.84 4.38 -10.96
N SER A 268 -6.96 5.38 -10.86
CA SER A 268 -6.65 6.31 -11.96
C SER A 268 -5.56 5.79 -12.93
N ARG A 269 -4.79 4.78 -12.52
CA ARG A 269 -3.60 4.28 -13.25
C ARG A 269 -3.75 2.84 -13.73
N GLY A 270 -4.69 2.07 -13.18
CA GLY A 270 -4.96 0.68 -13.57
C GLY A 270 -3.79 -0.28 -13.29
N SER A 271 -2.88 0.06 -12.38
CA SER A 271 -1.66 -0.71 -12.11
C SER A 271 -1.22 -0.61 -10.65
N ILE A 272 -0.91 -1.76 -10.04
CA ILE A 272 -0.36 -1.88 -8.67
C ILE A 272 1.18 -1.85 -8.67
N LYS A 273 1.81 -1.78 -9.84
CA LYS A 273 3.27 -1.86 -10.00
C LYS A 273 4.02 -0.84 -9.13
N GLU A 274 3.46 0.35 -8.97
CA GLU A 274 4.13 1.46 -8.30
C GLU A 274 4.11 1.26 -6.78
N TYR A 275 3.00 0.75 -6.24
CA TYR A 275 2.93 0.26 -4.86
C TYR A 275 3.97 -0.85 -4.59
N ILE A 276 4.08 -1.83 -5.49
CA ILE A 276 5.05 -2.93 -5.37
C ILE A 276 6.49 -2.38 -5.32
N ASN A 277 6.80 -1.36 -6.11
CA ASN A 277 8.12 -0.75 -6.12
C ASN A 277 8.44 -0.03 -4.80
N HIS A 278 7.48 0.69 -4.20
CA HIS A 278 7.66 1.29 -2.87
C HIS A 278 7.88 0.24 -1.79
N MET A 279 7.11 -0.86 -1.80
CA MET A 279 7.31 -1.95 -0.82
C MET A 279 8.67 -2.64 -0.96
N LYS A 280 9.17 -2.82 -2.20
CA LYS A 280 10.54 -3.29 -2.44
C LYS A 280 11.58 -2.33 -1.86
N GLY A 281 11.37 -1.02 -2.01
CA GLY A 281 12.20 0.02 -1.41
C GLY A 281 12.23 -0.07 0.11
N ALA A 282 11.05 -0.17 0.74
CA ALA A 282 10.92 -0.31 2.20
C ALA A 282 11.66 -1.56 2.72
N ALA A 283 11.49 -2.70 2.06
CA ALA A 283 12.20 -3.93 2.42
C ALA A 283 13.72 -3.77 2.35
N MET A 284 14.23 -3.08 1.34
CA MET A 284 15.67 -2.77 1.23
C MET A 284 16.14 -1.85 2.35
N MET A 285 15.35 -0.84 2.72
CA MET A 285 15.68 0.07 3.83
C MET A 285 15.71 -0.66 5.17
N VAL A 286 14.77 -1.57 5.43
CA VAL A 286 14.79 -2.42 6.63
C VAL A 286 16.06 -3.27 6.63
N LYS A 287 16.43 -3.86 5.49
CA LYS A 287 17.67 -4.63 5.36
C LYS A 287 18.93 -3.78 5.64
N LEU A 288 18.97 -2.53 5.20
CA LEU A 288 20.09 -1.61 5.43
C LEU A 288 20.28 -1.21 6.90
N ARG A 289 19.24 -1.36 7.74
CA ARG A 289 19.29 -1.02 9.17
C ARG A 289 19.85 -2.15 10.04
N GLY A 290 19.87 -3.39 9.54
CA GLY A 290 20.32 -4.56 10.31
C GLY A 290 19.34 -5.00 11.40
N GLU A 291 19.73 -6.02 12.16
CA GLU A 291 18.88 -6.69 13.18
C GLU A 291 18.41 -5.76 14.30
N GLN A 292 19.21 -4.75 14.65
CA GLN A 292 18.88 -3.75 15.68
C GLN A 292 17.65 -2.90 15.32
N GLY A 293 17.28 -2.82 14.03
CA GLY A 293 16.09 -2.09 13.57
C GLY A 293 14.77 -2.87 13.69
N LEU A 294 14.79 -4.14 14.11
CA LEU A 294 13.63 -5.03 14.21
C LEU A 294 13.25 -5.36 15.67
N ALA A 295 13.99 -4.84 16.64
CA ALA A 295 13.86 -5.20 18.05
C ALA A 295 12.69 -4.48 18.73
N THR A 296 11.47 -4.99 18.59
CA THR A 296 10.43 -4.85 19.63
C THR A 296 9.54 -6.10 19.68
N GLN A 297 9.28 -6.55 20.92
CA GLN A 297 8.42 -7.65 21.40
C GLN A 297 8.27 -8.89 20.51
N GLU A 298 8.70 -10.00 21.07
CA GLU A 298 9.24 -11.21 20.46
C GLU A 298 8.30 -11.88 19.45
N GLY A 299 6.98 -11.69 19.56
CA GLY A 299 6.00 -12.22 18.62
C GLY A 299 5.89 -11.45 17.29
N GLU A 300 5.95 -10.11 17.31
CA GLU A 300 5.84 -9.29 16.09
C GLU A 300 7.14 -9.26 15.31
N ALA A 301 8.28 -9.31 15.98
CA ALA A 301 9.56 -9.51 15.32
C ALA A 301 9.56 -10.79 14.48
N ILE A 302 9.00 -11.90 15.01
CA ILE A 302 8.86 -13.16 14.26
C ILE A 302 7.91 -12.98 13.08
N HIS A 303 6.72 -12.41 13.28
CA HIS A 303 5.73 -12.21 12.21
C HIS A 303 6.26 -11.31 11.09
N CYS A 304 6.83 -10.15 11.43
CA CYS A 304 7.47 -9.25 10.49
C CYS A 304 8.63 -9.94 9.76
N ALA A 305 9.48 -10.69 10.47
CA ALA A 305 10.59 -11.42 9.86
C ALA A 305 10.11 -12.48 8.87
N LEU A 306 9.04 -13.23 9.19
CA LEU A 306 8.44 -14.23 8.29
C LEU A 306 7.89 -13.57 7.01
N ASN A 307 7.14 -12.47 7.16
CA ASN A 307 6.56 -11.75 6.00
C ASN A 307 7.64 -11.08 5.13
N ILE A 308 8.69 -10.53 5.75
CA ILE A 308 9.86 -9.98 5.04
C ILE A 308 10.58 -11.09 4.28
N ALA A 309 10.83 -12.24 4.92
CA ALA A 309 11.47 -13.39 4.28
C ALA A 309 10.65 -13.90 3.09
N ASN A 310 9.34 -14.03 3.26
CA ASN A 310 8.43 -14.42 2.17
C ASN A 310 8.47 -13.43 1.01
N SER A 311 8.40 -12.13 1.32
CA SER A 311 8.51 -11.07 0.31
C SER A 311 9.86 -11.11 -0.43
N ALA A 312 10.96 -11.41 0.27
CA ALA A 312 12.27 -11.57 -0.34
C ALA A 312 12.34 -12.78 -1.29
N ILE A 313 11.81 -13.93 -0.88
CA ILE A 313 11.71 -15.14 -1.70
C ILE A 313 10.95 -14.84 -3.00
N ARG A 314 9.76 -14.24 -2.89
CA ARG A 314 8.95 -13.84 -4.06
C ARG A 314 9.72 -12.95 -5.03
N GLN A 315 10.46 -11.97 -4.50
CA GLN A 315 11.27 -11.07 -5.33
C GLN A 315 12.43 -11.79 -6.03
N ASP A 316 13.05 -12.77 -5.37
CA ASP A 316 14.13 -13.56 -5.94
C ASP A 316 13.61 -14.51 -7.02
N ILE A 317 12.47 -15.18 -6.80
CA ILE A 317 11.76 -15.98 -7.81
C ILE A 317 11.49 -15.13 -9.05
N ASP A 318 10.80 -14.00 -8.88
CA ASP A 318 10.45 -13.11 -9.98
C ASP A 318 11.69 -12.61 -10.74
N ARG A 319 12.81 -12.38 -10.05
CA ARG A 319 14.06 -11.95 -10.68
C ARG A 319 14.70 -13.07 -11.48
N VAL A 320 14.75 -14.28 -10.93
CA VAL A 320 15.37 -15.43 -11.58
C VAL A 320 14.55 -15.85 -12.81
N PHE A 321 13.22 -15.93 -12.69
CA PHE A 321 12.36 -16.32 -13.81
C PHE A 321 12.29 -15.28 -14.92
N ARG A 322 12.33 -13.97 -14.59
CA ARG A 322 12.50 -12.93 -15.63
C ARG A 322 13.78 -13.16 -16.43
N LYS A 323 14.92 -13.35 -15.74
CA LYS A 323 16.21 -13.59 -16.42
C LYS A 323 16.21 -14.89 -17.22
N ALA A 324 15.60 -15.96 -16.69
CA ALA A 324 15.49 -17.23 -17.39
C ALA A 324 14.70 -17.06 -18.68
N ARG A 325 13.57 -16.35 -18.65
CA ARG A 325 12.77 -16.06 -19.84
C ARG A 325 13.54 -15.23 -20.86
N ASP A 326 14.25 -14.20 -20.41
CA ASP A 326 15.07 -13.35 -21.29
C ASP A 326 16.22 -14.13 -21.96
N ALA A 327 16.65 -15.26 -21.37
CA ALA A 327 17.69 -16.14 -21.91
C ALA A 327 17.17 -17.17 -22.93
N GLY A 328 15.85 -17.31 -23.12
CA GLY A 328 15.26 -18.20 -24.12
C GLY A 328 15.71 -19.67 -23.97
N HIS A 329 16.48 -20.16 -24.95
CA HIS A 329 16.97 -21.54 -24.97
C HIS A 329 17.92 -21.86 -23.79
N ASP A 330 18.60 -20.85 -23.23
CA ASP A 330 19.48 -20.98 -22.07
C ASP A 330 18.76 -20.78 -20.72
N SER A 331 17.43 -20.71 -20.73
CA SER A 331 16.60 -20.47 -19.54
C SER A 331 16.90 -21.43 -18.38
N ARG A 332 17.30 -22.67 -18.71
CA ARG A 332 17.62 -23.75 -17.76
C ARG A 332 19.09 -24.10 -17.63
N HIS A 333 19.97 -23.13 -17.87
CA HIS A 333 21.39 -23.32 -17.59
C HIS A 333 21.62 -23.84 -16.14
N PRO A 334 22.58 -24.77 -15.88
CA PRO A 334 22.76 -25.40 -14.57
C PRO A 334 22.86 -24.43 -13.38
N ARG A 335 23.52 -23.27 -13.58
CA ARG A 335 23.58 -22.20 -12.57
C ARG A 335 22.21 -21.61 -12.21
N THR A 336 21.31 -21.46 -13.18
CA THR A 336 19.94 -20.98 -12.97
C THR A 336 19.14 -22.02 -12.22
N VAL A 337 19.22 -23.29 -12.63
CA VAL A 337 18.58 -24.43 -11.94
C VAL A 337 19.02 -24.51 -10.48
N GLN A 338 20.32 -24.45 -10.22
CA GLN A 338 20.86 -24.46 -8.85
C GLN A 338 20.32 -23.31 -7.99
N ARG A 339 20.14 -22.14 -8.61
CA ARG A 339 19.59 -20.97 -7.91
C ARG A 339 18.10 -21.14 -7.60
N VAL A 340 17.31 -21.70 -8.51
CA VAL A 340 15.90 -22.02 -8.25
C VAL A 340 15.78 -23.08 -7.16
N LEU A 341 16.63 -24.12 -7.16
CA LEU A 341 16.68 -25.12 -6.10
C LEU A 341 16.96 -24.51 -4.72
N THR A 342 17.93 -23.58 -4.64
CA THR A 342 18.27 -22.87 -3.40
C THR A 342 17.09 -22.04 -2.89
N ILE A 343 16.38 -21.37 -3.79
CA ILE A 343 15.19 -20.58 -3.45
C ILE A 343 14.06 -21.50 -2.97
N LEU A 344 13.82 -22.62 -3.65
CA LEU A 344 12.79 -23.61 -3.28
C LEU A 344 13.07 -24.20 -1.89
N GLN A 345 14.31 -24.57 -1.59
CA GLN A 345 14.71 -25.04 -0.26
C GLN A 345 14.44 -23.98 0.82
N SER A 346 14.74 -22.71 0.54
CA SER A 346 14.46 -21.60 1.45
C SER A 346 12.95 -21.40 1.65
N ALA A 347 12.15 -21.53 0.58
CA ALA A 347 10.70 -21.44 0.63
C ALA A 347 10.08 -22.58 1.45
N ARG A 348 10.53 -23.82 1.26
CA ARG A 348 10.10 -24.98 2.06
C ARG A 348 10.46 -24.83 3.55
N ALA A 349 11.65 -24.34 3.85
CA ALA A 349 12.06 -24.08 5.23
C ALA A 349 11.18 -23.00 5.89
N LEU A 350 10.82 -21.95 5.14
CA LEU A 350 9.92 -20.91 5.62
C LEU A 350 8.48 -21.41 5.75
N GLU A 351 8.02 -22.26 4.86
CA GLU A 351 6.69 -22.88 4.90
C GLU A 351 6.54 -23.73 6.18
N ALA A 352 7.54 -24.57 6.47
CA ALA A 352 7.55 -25.36 7.70
C ALA A 352 7.51 -24.48 8.97
N ARG A 353 8.07 -23.27 8.93
CA ARG A 353 7.98 -22.30 10.04
C ARG A 353 6.56 -21.74 10.17
N TYR A 354 5.91 -21.36 9.06
CA TYR A 354 4.51 -20.94 9.10
C TYR A 354 3.62 -22.07 9.63
N ARG A 355 3.83 -23.31 9.17
CA ARG A 355 3.09 -24.48 9.65
C ARG A 355 3.22 -24.66 11.17
N ARG A 356 4.45 -24.67 11.69
CA ARG A 356 4.68 -24.69 13.15
C ARG A 356 3.98 -23.53 13.86
N LEU A 357 4.06 -22.30 13.35
CA LEU A 357 3.38 -21.17 13.96
C LEU A 357 1.84 -21.36 14.03
N ASN A 358 1.25 -22.06 13.07
CA ASN A 358 -0.17 -22.34 13.04
C ASN A 358 -0.57 -23.55 13.91
N ASP A 359 0.31 -24.56 14.01
CA ASP A 359 0.02 -25.83 14.70
C ASP A 359 0.43 -25.81 16.20
N THR A 360 1.55 -25.17 16.53
CA THR A 360 2.08 -25.09 17.89
C THR A 360 1.72 -23.76 18.53
N HIS A 361 0.60 -23.75 19.26
CA HIS A 361 0.16 -22.69 20.17
C HIS A 361 0.49 -21.27 19.70
N VAL A 362 -0.45 -20.72 18.93
CA VAL A 362 -0.75 -19.30 19.03
C VAL A 362 -0.84 -18.99 20.54
N PRO A 363 0.01 -18.11 21.11
CA PRO A 363 -0.04 -17.79 22.53
C PRO A 363 -1.48 -17.52 22.97
N PRO A 364 -1.94 -17.86 24.19
CA PRO A 364 -3.35 -17.73 24.58
C PRO A 364 -3.96 -16.35 24.28
N GLN A 365 -3.17 -15.28 24.40
CA GLN A 365 -3.50 -13.90 24.04
C GLN A 365 -3.73 -13.65 22.53
N TRP A 366 -3.33 -14.59 21.69
CA TRP A 366 -3.41 -14.56 20.25
C TRP A 366 -4.42 -15.56 19.68
N ALA A 367 -4.98 -16.45 20.52
CA ALA A 367 -5.99 -17.41 20.10
C ALA A 367 -7.14 -16.68 19.40
N SER A 368 -7.62 -17.20 18.27
CA SER A 368 -8.71 -16.59 17.51
C SER A 368 -10.05 -16.99 18.13
N PRO A 369 -10.76 -16.13 18.87
CA PRO A 369 -12.08 -16.49 19.33
C PRO A 369 -13.04 -16.47 18.13
N VAL A 370 -13.74 -17.58 17.95
CA VAL A 370 -14.94 -17.60 17.11
C VAL A 370 -15.96 -16.71 17.81
N ALA A 371 -16.22 -15.53 17.23
CA ALA A 371 -17.13 -14.55 17.82
C ALA A 371 -18.59 -14.86 17.48
N GLU A 372 -18.83 -15.44 16.30
CA GLU A 372 -20.16 -15.79 15.82
C GLU A 372 -20.08 -17.09 15.01
N TRP A 373 -21.13 -17.90 15.05
CA TRP A 373 -21.30 -19.04 14.14
C TRP A 373 -22.52 -18.81 13.26
N VAL A 374 -22.32 -18.77 11.95
CA VAL A 374 -23.33 -18.43 10.96
C VAL A 374 -23.90 -19.69 10.33
N ALA A 375 -25.22 -19.84 10.40
CA ALA A 375 -25.91 -20.97 9.78
C ALA A 375 -25.72 -21.02 8.25
N SER A 376 -25.88 -22.23 7.69
CA SER A 376 -25.89 -22.43 6.23
C SER A 376 -26.98 -21.60 5.57
N ARG A 377 -26.69 -21.06 4.38
CA ARG A 377 -27.62 -20.24 3.59
C ARG A 377 -27.47 -20.57 2.10
N PRO A 378 -28.47 -20.27 1.26
CA PRO A 378 -28.38 -20.52 -0.18
C PRO A 378 -27.21 -19.78 -0.83
N ASP A 379 -26.58 -20.44 -1.80
CA ASP A 379 -25.45 -19.88 -2.57
C ASP A 379 -25.81 -18.59 -3.33
N ALA A 380 -27.09 -18.32 -3.57
CA ALA A 380 -27.56 -17.11 -4.24
C ALA A 380 -27.18 -15.82 -3.48
N ASP A 381 -27.09 -15.88 -2.14
CA ASP A 381 -26.88 -14.71 -1.29
C ASP A 381 -25.41 -14.45 -0.95
N LEU A 382 -24.49 -15.34 -1.35
CA LEU A 382 -23.08 -15.25 -0.98
C LEU A 382 -22.41 -13.96 -1.50
N ASP A 383 -22.88 -13.45 -2.63
CA ASP A 383 -22.38 -12.24 -3.27
C ASP A 383 -22.66 -10.95 -2.49
N THR A 384 -23.68 -10.94 -1.62
CA THR A 384 -24.13 -9.74 -0.90
C THR A 384 -24.06 -9.92 0.62
N CYS A 385 -23.96 -11.16 1.12
CA CYS A 385 -23.95 -11.45 2.54
C CYS A 385 -22.73 -10.89 3.28
N ALA A 386 -22.95 -10.34 4.48
CA ALA A 386 -21.90 -9.75 5.30
C ALA A 386 -20.94 -10.78 5.93
N THR A 387 -21.40 -12.01 6.10
CA THR A 387 -20.68 -13.12 6.72
C THR A 387 -20.86 -14.38 5.90
N ALA A 388 -19.78 -15.15 5.75
CA ALA A 388 -19.84 -16.48 5.17
C ALA A 388 -20.46 -17.47 6.17
N PRO A 389 -21.09 -18.56 5.70
CA PRO A 389 -21.48 -19.66 6.56
C PRO A 389 -20.30 -20.24 7.35
N GLY A 390 -20.55 -20.66 8.59
CA GLY A 390 -19.54 -21.20 9.50
C GLY A 390 -19.03 -20.18 10.53
N PRO A 391 -17.84 -20.41 11.12
CA PRO A 391 -17.30 -19.53 12.15
C PRO A 391 -16.92 -18.17 11.57
N VAL A 392 -17.09 -17.13 12.37
CA VAL A 392 -16.61 -15.78 12.09
C VAL A 392 -15.70 -15.36 13.22
N TYR A 393 -14.49 -14.92 12.89
CA TYR A 393 -13.52 -14.51 13.90
C TYR A 393 -13.82 -13.11 14.42
N GLY A 394 -13.62 -12.91 15.72
CA GLY A 394 -13.55 -11.60 16.34
C GLY A 394 -12.22 -11.44 17.05
N PHE A 395 -11.76 -10.20 17.21
CA PHE A 395 -10.53 -9.91 17.94
C PHE A 395 -10.74 -8.72 18.86
N GLU A 396 -10.15 -8.80 20.04
CA GLU A 396 -10.13 -7.73 21.04
C GLU A 396 -9.41 -6.47 20.53
N THR A 397 -8.50 -6.60 19.56
CA THR A 397 -7.87 -5.43 18.95
C THR A 397 -7.68 -5.64 17.45
N MET A 398 -7.70 -4.54 16.70
CA MET A 398 -7.39 -4.56 15.26
C MET A 398 -6.00 -5.14 14.99
N SER A 399 -5.00 -4.82 15.83
CA SER A 399 -3.64 -5.36 15.68
C SER A 399 -3.60 -6.89 15.71
N MET A 400 -4.42 -7.51 16.56
CA MET A 400 -4.53 -8.96 16.62
C MET A 400 -5.11 -9.53 15.33
N GLY A 401 -6.20 -8.95 14.83
CA GLY A 401 -6.76 -9.33 13.53
C GLY A 401 -5.74 -9.18 12.39
N VAL A 402 -4.91 -8.14 12.40
CA VAL A 402 -3.89 -7.89 11.36
C VAL A 402 -2.81 -8.96 11.37
N ILE A 403 -2.34 -9.40 12.54
CA ILE A 403 -1.36 -10.49 12.64
C ILE A 403 -1.89 -11.77 11.98
N HIS A 404 -3.14 -12.14 12.28
CA HIS A 404 -3.79 -13.31 11.66
C HIS A 404 -3.94 -13.13 10.15
N LEU A 405 -4.51 -12.01 9.72
CA LEU A 405 -4.72 -11.67 8.31
C LEU A 405 -3.43 -11.76 7.49
N MET A 406 -2.37 -11.12 7.99
CA MET A 406 -1.08 -11.08 7.33
C MET A 406 -0.39 -12.45 7.35
N THR A 407 -0.59 -13.25 8.40
CA THR A 407 -0.02 -14.60 8.50
C THR A 407 -0.68 -15.51 7.46
N PHE A 408 -2.01 -15.48 7.37
CA PHE A 408 -2.76 -16.34 6.45
C PHE A 408 -2.48 -16.00 4.99
N VAL A 409 -2.55 -14.72 4.63
CA VAL A 409 -2.28 -14.30 3.24
C VAL A 409 -0.81 -14.53 2.86
N SER A 410 0.13 -14.30 3.78
CA SER A 410 1.54 -14.56 3.50
C SER A 410 1.78 -16.05 3.29
N HIS A 411 1.20 -16.90 4.14
CA HIS A 411 1.31 -18.34 3.96
C HIS A 411 0.72 -18.79 2.62
N LEU A 412 -0.44 -18.26 2.21
CA LEU A 412 -1.04 -18.49 0.89
C LEU A 412 -0.11 -18.06 -0.26
N MET A 413 0.58 -16.93 -0.17
CA MET A 413 1.54 -16.53 -1.21
C MET A 413 2.80 -17.38 -1.23
N LEU A 414 3.19 -17.94 -0.09
CA LEU A 414 4.35 -18.79 0.01
C LEU A 414 4.09 -20.15 -0.66
N THR A 415 2.89 -20.72 -0.51
CA THR A 415 2.52 -21.95 -1.24
C THR A 415 2.57 -21.72 -2.76
N THR A 416 2.08 -20.58 -3.25
CA THR A 416 2.26 -20.16 -4.65
C THR A 416 3.74 -20.11 -5.04
N SER A 417 4.61 -19.57 -4.18
CA SER A 417 6.04 -19.46 -4.44
C SER A 417 6.74 -20.83 -4.53
N VAL A 418 6.36 -21.78 -3.67
CA VAL A 418 6.83 -23.17 -3.69
C VAL A 418 6.39 -23.84 -5.00
N LEU A 419 5.11 -23.75 -5.34
CA LEU A 419 4.55 -24.36 -6.55
C LEU A 419 5.14 -23.80 -7.84
N ARG A 420 5.37 -22.48 -7.91
CA ARG A 420 6.06 -21.86 -9.05
C ARG A 420 7.46 -22.42 -9.26
N CYS A 421 8.24 -22.57 -8.18
CA CYS A 421 9.58 -23.16 -8.26
C CYS A 421 9.55 -24.63 -8.67
N ALA A 422 8.68 -25.43 -8.03
CA ALA A 422 8.54 -26.84 -8.34
C ALA A 422 8.11 -27.07 -9.80
N ALA A 423 7.10 -26.34 -10.27
CA ALA A 423 6.61 -26.41 -11.64
C ALA A 423 7.66 -26.00 -12.68
N TRP A 424 8.47 -24.98 -12.38
CA TRP A 424 9.54 -24.54 -13.27
C TRP A 424 10.67 -25.58 -13.37
N LEU A 425 11.03 -26.20 -12.25
CA LEU A 425 12.05 -27.26 -12.18
C LEU A 425 11.60 -28.55 -12.88
N ALA A 426 10.31 -28.88 -12.80
CA ALA A 426 9.78 -30.14 -13.34
C ALA A 426 9.87 -30.24 -14.88
N GLY A 427 9.72 -29.13 -15.62
CA GLY A 427 9.59 -29.21 -17.08
C GLY A 427 8.50 -28.28 -17.61
N PRO A 428 8.59 -27.75 -18.85
CA PRO A 428 7.47 -27.04 -19.47
C PRO A 428 6.27 -27.98 -19.67
N ASP A 429 6.54 -29.23 -20.05
CA ASP A 429 5.53 -30.24 -20.38
C ASP A 429 5.14 -31.13 -19.18
N ALA A 430 5.83 -30.97 -18.05
CA ALA A 430 5.53 -31.74 -16.85
C ALA A 430 4.24 -31.24 -16.21
N ASP A 431 3.33 -32.15 -15.89
CA ASP A 431 2.17 -31.85 -15.05
C ASP A 431 2.63 -31.57 -13.62
N TRP A 432 2.62 -30.29 -13.24
CA TRP A 432 3.01 -29.84 -11.91
C TRP A 432 1.97 -30.16 -10.84
N ARG A 433 0.79 -30.67 -11.22
CA ARG A 433 -0.28 -31.07 -10.30
C ARG A 433 -0.22 -32.54 -9.88
N ALA A 434 0.60 -33.35 -10.54
CA ALA A 434 0.63 -34.80 -10.32
C ALA A 434 1.32 -35.23 -9.01
N GLY A 435 2.09 -34.35 -8.36
CA GLY A 435 2.95 -34.69 -7.21
C GLY A 435 2.34 -34.50 -5.82
N ASP A 436 2.92 -35.17 -4.83
CA ASP A 436 2.58 -35.04 -3.41
C ASP A 436 2.77 -33.61 -2.89
N GLU A 437 3.82 -32.93 -3.37
CA GLU A 437 4.08 -31.52 -3.04
C GLU A 437 2.92 -30.61 -3.49
N TYR A 438 2.32 -30.88 -4.65
CA TYR A 438 1.13 -30.13 -5.07
C TYR A 438 -0.04 -30.38 -4.12
N ARG A 439 -0.31 -31.63 -3.77
CA ARG A 439 -1.43 -31.96 -2.87
C ARG A 439 -1.28 -31.32 -1.49
N ASP A 440 -0.08 -31.34 -0.92
CA ASP A 440 0.21 -30.72 0.38
C ASP A 440 0.07 -29.18 0.33
N MET A 441 0.64 -28.54 -0.70
CA MET A 441 0.55 -27.09 -0.88
C MET A 441 -0.88 -26.64 -1.21
N ALA A 442 -1.63 -27.42 -1.99
CA ALA A 442 -3.03 -27.15 -2.30
C ALA A 442 -3.92 -27.25 -1.06
N ALA A 443 -3.72 -28.28 -0.22
CA ALA A 443 -4.44 -28.41 1.04
C ALA A 443 -4.14 -27.24 2.00
N THR A 444 -2.87 -26.84 2.09
CA THR A 444 -2.46 -25.68 2.90
C THR A 444 -3.05 -24.39 2.37
N ALA A 445 -2.99 -24.16 1.06
CA ALA A 445 -3.56 -22.98 0.44
C ALA A 445 -5.08 -22.90 0.62
N GLY A 446 -5.80 -24.01 0.43
CA GLY A 446 -7.24 -24.09 0.65
C GLY A 446 -7.64 -23.76 2.09
N ARG A 447 -6.89 -24.26 3.08
CA ARG A 447 -7.08 -23.85 4.49
C ARG A 447 -6.92 -22.34 4.66
N ARG A 448 -5.85 -21.75 4.11
CA ARG A 448 -5.60 -20.31 4.20
C ARG A 448 -6.66 -19.46 3.51
N VAL A 449 -7.23 -19.93 2.39
CA VAL A 449 -8.39 -19.26 1.78
C VAL A 449 -9.59 -19.29 2.72
N ALA A 450 -9.90 -20.45 3.32
CA ALA A 450 -10.98 -20.56 4.30
C ALA A 450 -10.77 -19.64 5.51
N ASP A 451 -9.53 -19.56 6.04
CA ASP A 451 -9.19 -18.65 7.14
C ASP A 451 -9.42 -17.18 6.77
N LEU A 452 -9.10 -16.79 5.53
CA LEU A 452 -9.33 -15.42 5.04
C LEU A 452 -10.83 -15.13 4.85
N VAL A 453 -11.63 -16.14 4.46
CA VAL A 453 -13.09 -16.03 4.34
C VAL A 453 -13.73 -15.75 5.70
N VAL A 454 -13.36 -16.49 6.74
CA VAL A 454 -13.93 -16.32 8.10
C VAL A 454 -13.43 -15.05 8.78
N LEU A 455 -12.29 -14.52 8.35
CA LEU A 455 -11.68 -13.30 8.87
C LEU A 455 -12.20 -12.02 8.19
N ALA A 456 -12.65 -12.11 6.93
CA ALA A 456 -13.14 -10.97 6.16
C ALA A 456 -14.22 -10.14 6.88
N PRO A 457 -15.23 -10.73 7.55
CA PRO A 457 -16.29 -9.97 8.19
C PRO A 457 -15.79 -9.04 9.29
N TYR A 458 -14.77 -9.45 10.06
CA TYR A 458 -14.18 -8.62 11.12
C TYR A 458 -13.71 -7.28 10.55
N PHE A 459 -12.87 -7.32 9.51
CA PHE A 459 -12.35 -6.12 8.87
C PHE A 459 -13.40 -5.34 8.09
N CYS A 460 -14.35 -6.04 7.46
CA CYS A 460 -15.44 -5.39 6.72
C CYS A 460 -16.47 -4.70 7.63
N ARG A 461 -16.48 -4.98 8.94
CA ARG A 461 -17.36 -4.34 9.93
C ARG A 461 -16.63 -3.39 10.87
N TRP A 462 -15.30 -3.38 10.86
CA TRP A 462 -14.54 -2.66 11.87
C TRP A 462 -14.64 -1.15 11.70
N ASN A 463 -15.28 -0.49 12.67
CA ASN A 463 -15.50 0.96 12.70
C ASN A 463 -14.92 1.64 13.95
N GLY A 464 -14.19 0.89 14.80
CA GLY A 464 -13.58 1.40 16.02
C GLY A 464 -14.58 1.80 17.12
N ARG A 465 -15.78 1.21 17.14
CA ARG A 465 -16.81 1.46 18.17
C ARG A 465 -16.56 0.72 19.49
N ASP A 466 -16.04 -0.50 19.43
CA ASP A 466 -15.94 -1.39 20.59
C ASP A 466 -14.60 -1.26 21.36
N HIS A 467 -13.75 -0.29 20.98
CA HIS A 467 -12.46 -0.02 21.62
C HIS A 467 -12.30 1.47 21.91
N THR A 468 -11.70 1.81 23.06
CA THR A 468 -11.47 3.19 23.49
C THR A 468 -10.65 3.98 22.46
N ARG A 469 -11.04 5.24 22.21
CA ARG A 469 -10.76 5.97 20.95
C ARG A 469 -9.73 7.10 21.10
N ALA A 470 -8.88 7.28 20.10
CA ALA A 470 -8.22 8.56 19.88
C ALA A 470 -9.26 9.56 19.36
N ASN A 471 -9.71 10.48 20.22
CA ASN A 471 -10.61 11.55 19.83
C ASN A 471 -9.83 12.62 19.03
N PHE A 472 -9.76 12.46 17.71
CA PHE A 472 -9.41 13.58 16.84
C PHE A 472 -10.61 14.52 16.75
N ALA A 473 -10.40 15.84 16.85
CA ALA A 473 -11.45 16.87 16.90
C ALA A 473 -12.37 16.95 15.65
N CYS A 474 -12.07 16.13 14.65
CA CYS A 474 -12.61 16.14 13.30
C CYS A 474 -13.00 14.71 12.88
N GLY A 475 -13.91 14.09 13.62
CA GLY A 475 -14.52 12.82 13.26
C GLY A 475 -15.90 12.77 13.87
N THR A 476 -16.93 12.52 13.07
CA THR A 476 -18.24 12.21 13.63
C THR A 476 -18.11 10.94 14.47
N GLU A 477 -18.70 10.93 15.66
CA GLU A 477 -18.77 9.72 16.47
C GLU A 477 -19.29 8.57 15.62
N ALA A 478 -18.55 7.46 15.50
CA ALA A 478 -19.02 6.33 14.71
C ALA A 478 -20.35 5.83 15.29
N ARG A 479 -21.46 6.04 14.56
CA ARG A 479 -22.83 5.64 14.90
C ARG A 479 -23.07 4.18 14.53
N ALA A 480 -24.10 3.58 15.12
CA ALA A 480 -24.58 2.27 14.66
C ALA A 480 -24.96 2.36 13.18
N GLY A 481 -24.28 1.60 12.32
CA GLY A 481 -24.50 1.63 10.87
C GLY A 481 -23.53 2.48 10.06
N ASP A 482 -22.57 3.16 10.70
CA ASP A 482 -21.51 3.86 9.96
C ASP A 482 -20.62 2.86 9.20
N PRO A 483 -20.16 3.22 7.98
CA PRO A 483 -19.27 2.38 7.20
C PRO A 483 -17.97 2.09 7.98
N LEU A 484 -17.33 0.97 7.65
CA LEU A 484 -16.06 0.58 8.26
C LEU A 484 -15.00 1.69 8.15
N LYS A 485 -14.10 1.80 9.14
CA LYS A 485 -12.98 2.74 9.08
C LYS A 485 -12.04 2.39 7.95
N ARG A 486 -11.64 3.35 7.12
CA ARG A 486 -10.88 3.05 5.88
C ARG A 486 -9.61 2.25 6.10
N VAL A 487 -8.93 2.42 7.23
CA VAL A 487 -7.78 1.59 7.59
C VAL A 487 -8.09 0.09 7.53
N ALA A 488 -9.22 -0.36 8.06
CA ALA A 488 -9.57 -1.78 8.10
C ALA A 488 -9.83 -2.33 6.69
N GLY A 489 -10.58 -1.59 5.88
CA GLY A 489 -10.86 -1.98 4.50
C GLY A 489 -9.59 -1.96 3.65
N GLN A 490 -8.70 -0.99 3.88
CA GLN A 490 -7.42 -0.89 3.17
C GLN A 490 -6.47 -2.05 3.50
N ILE A 491 -6.44 -2.49 4.76
CA ILE A 491 -5.63 -3.64 5.20
C ILE A 491 -6.16 -4.93 4.58
N VAL A 492 -7.49 -5.13 4.58
CA VAL A 492 -8.09 -6.39 4.10
C VAL A 492 -8.21 -6.47 2.57
N LEU A 493 -8.19 -5.34 1.87
CA LEU A 493 -8.38 -5.25 0.41
C LEU A 493 -7.54 -6.25 -0.39
N TRP A 494 -6.21 -6.22 -0.24
CA TRP A 494 -5.31 -7.08 -1.00
C TRP A 494 -5.39 -8.56 -0.57
N PRO A 495 -5.48 -8.90 0.74
CA PRO A 495 -5.75 -10.26 1.17
C PRO A 495 -7.03 -10.89 0.60
N LEU A 496 -8.14 -10.15 0.55
CA LEU A 496 -9.38 -10.65 -0.07
C LEU A 496 -9.19 -10.91 -1.56
N PHE A 497 -8.51 -10.00 -2.27
CA PHE A 497 -8.20 -10.19 -3.68
C PHE A 497 -7.34 -11.43 -3.89
N ALA A 498 -6.23 -11.55 -3.16
CA ALA A 498 -5.29 -12.67 -3.26
C ALA A 498 -5.98 -14.03 -3.02
N ALA A 499 -6.89 -14.12 -2.06
CA ALA A 499 -7.71 -15.30 -1.84
C ALA A 499 -8.73 -15.51 -2.97
N SER A 500 -9.40 -14.46 -3.45
CA SER A 500 -10.43 -14.55 -4.49
C SER A 500 -9.90 -14.96 -5.86
N VAL A 501 -8.62 -14.74 -6.14
CA VAL A 501 -7.96 -15.16 -7.39
C VAL A 501 -7.17 -16.47 -7.23
N SER A 502 -7.18 -17.07 -6.04
CA SER A 502 -6.47 -18.33 -5.81
C SER A 502 -7.15 -19.48 -6.55
N ASP A 503 -6.38 -20.34 -7.20
CA ASP A 503 -6.87 -21.60 -7.79
C ASP A 503 -7.47 -22.54 -6.73
N PHE A 504 -7.11 -22.34 -5.46
CA PHE A 504 -7.51 -23.17 -4.33
C PHE A 504 -8.77 -22.67 -3.62
N ALA A 505 -9.34 -21.53 -4.06
CA ALA A 505 -10.60 -21.02 -3.55
C ALA A 505 -11.78 -21.76 -4.18
N LYS A 506 -12.67 -22.31 -3.33
CA LYS A 506 -13.93 -22.91 -3.80
C LYS A 506 -14.83 -21.84 -4.40
N ASP A 507 -15.77 -22.23 -5.24
CA ASP A 507 -16.66 -21.28 -5.93
C ASP A 507 -17.46 -20.39 -4.97
N GLY A 508 -18.00 -20.96 -3.89
CA GLY A 508 -18.70 -20.19 -2.85
C GLY A 508 -17.79 -19.21 -2.10
N GLU A 509 -16.57 -19.64 -1.75
CA GLU A 509 -15.56 -18.80 -1.09
C GLU A 509 -15.15 -17.64 -2.01
N ARG A 510 -14.92 -17.92 -3.29
CA ARG A 510 -14.58 -16.93 -4.32
C ARG A 510 -15.67 -15.87 -4.47
N ARG A 511 -16.93 -16.31 -4.63
CA ARG A 511 -18.09 -15.41 -4.76
C ARG A 511 -18.27 -14.54 -3.52
N PHE A 512 -18.13 -15.12 -2.32
CA PHE A 512 -18.17 -14.36 -1.07
C PHE A 512 -17.08 -13.29 -1.00
N LEU A 513 -15.82 -13.66 -1.26
CA LEU A 513 -14.69 -12.73 -1.23
C LEU A 513 -14.85 -11.60 -2.26
N GLN A 514 -15.30 -11.92 -3.47
CA GLN A 514 -15.63 -10.92 -4.49
C GLN A 514 -16.80 -10.01 -4.06
N GLY A 515 -17.81 -10.57 -3.38
CA GLY A 515 -18.88 -9.80 -2.75
C GLY A 515 -18.38 -8.82 -1.69
N ARG A 516 -17.42 -9.24 -0.86
CA ARG A 516 -16.76 -8.35 0.11
C ARG A 516 -15.92 -7.27 -0.59
N LEU A 517 -15.21 -7.59 -1.66
CA LEU A 517 -14.52 -6.58 -2.49
C LEU A 517 -15.50 -5.57 -3.11
N ARG A 518 -16.67 -6.01 -3.61
CA ARG A 518 -17.74 -5.12 -4.10
C ARG A 518 -18.25 -4.21 -2.98
N TYR A 519 -18.47 -4.75 -1.79
CA TYR A 519 -18.83 -3.96 -0.62
C TYR A 519 -17.76 -2.90 -0.27
N LEU A 520 -16.47 -3.25 -0.32
CA LEU A 520 -15.39 -2.27 -0.11
C LEU A 520 -15.45 -1.14 -1.15
N ALA A 521 -15.69 -1.48 -2.43
CA ALA A 521 -15.82 -0.49 -3.50
C ALA A 521 -17.03 0.42 -3.34
N ASP A 522 -18.22 -0.16 -3.19
CA ASP A 522 -19.50 0.53 -3.40
C ASP A 522 -20.07 1.10 -2.11
N VAL A 523 -19.75 0.51 -0.96
CA VAL A 523 -20.25 0.95 0.35
C VAL A 523 -19.16 1.63 1.17
N ALA A 524 -17.97 1.04 1.27
CA ALA A 524 -16.87 1.62 2.05
C ALA A 524 -16.10 2.73 1.31
N GLY A 525 -16.37 2.91 0.01
CA GLY A 525 -15.73 3.93 -0.83
C GLY A 525 -14.24 3.67 -1.08
N ILE A 526 -13.80 2.41 -1.02
CA ILE A 526 -12.45 1.94 -1.37
C ILE A 526 -12.48 1.52 -2.84
N THR A 527 -12.43 2.53 -3.72
CA THR A 527 -12.64 2.40 -5.17
C THR A 527 -11.63 1.49 -5.87
N GLN A 528 -10.49 1.22 -5.24
CA GLN A 528 -9.46 0.29 -5.71
C GLN A 528 -10.00 -1.13 -5.86
N ALA A 529 -10.97 -1.52 -5.03
CA ALA A 529 -11.56 -2.85 -5.07
C ALA A 529 -12.26 -3.13 -6.42
N ARG A 530 -12.76 -2.10 -7.12
CA ARG A 530 -13.31 -2.27 -8.49
C ARG A 530 -12.24 -2.70 -9.48
N THR A 531 -11.07 -2.05 -9.44
CA THR A 531 -9.95 -2.44 -10.30
C THR A 531 -9.55 -3.88 -10.05
N PHE A 532 -9.54 -4.33 -8.79
CA PHE A 532 -9.22 -5.72 -8.44
C PHE A 532 -10.29 -6.71 -8.95
N LEU A 533 -11.57 -6.34 -8.87
CA LEU A 533 -12.67 -7.14 -9.41
C LEU A 533 -12.64 -7.28 -10.94
N GLU A 534 -12.09 -6.28 -11.65
CA GLU A 534 -11.93 -6.30 -13.10
C GLU A 534 -10.73 -7.14 -13.56
N MET A 535 -9.76 -7.42 -12.67
CA MET A 535 -8.59 -8.21 -12.99
C MET A 535 -8.97 -9.69 -13.16
N ARG A 536 -8.86 -10.19 -14.40
CA ARG A 536 -9.02 -11.61 -14.72
C ARG A 536 -7.67 -12.30 -14.61
N VAL A 537 -7.34 -12.71 -13.39
CA VAL A 537 -6.10 -13.45 -13.09
C VAL A 537 -6.40 -14.62 -12.15
N SER A 538 -5.61 -15.67 -12.28
CA SER A 538 -5.65 -16.89 -11.46
C SER A 538 -4.24 -17.18 -10.93
N SER A 539 -4.11 -17.61 -9.68
CA SER A 539 -2.81 -17.90 -9.05
C SER A 539 -2.87 -19.21 -8.26
N PRO A 540 -1.92 -20.14 -8.42
CA PRO A 540 -0.63 -19.98 -9.10
C PRO A 540 -0.62 -20.30 -10.61
N SER A 541 -1.72 -20.77 -11.22
CA SER A 541 -1.78 -21.18 -12.62
C SER A 541 -1.19 -20.17 -13.63
N ASP A 542 -1.73 -18.94 -13.70
CA ASP A 542 -1.23 -17.92 -14.64
C ASP A 542 0.22 -17.54 -14.35
N ASP A 543 0.62 -17.56 -13.07
CA ASP A 543 1.99 -17.27 -12.66
C ASP A 543 2.96 -18.33 -13.18
N ILE A 544 2.58 -19.61 -13.07
CA ILE A 544 3.37 -20.76 -13.56
C ILE A 544 3.48 -20.74 -15.08
N GLU A 545 2.39 -20.49 -15.80
CA GLU A 545 2.38 -20.39 -17.27
C GLU A 545 3.30 -19.25 -17.75
N ARG A 546 3.24 -18.11 -17.07
CA ARG A 546 4.12 -16.96 -17.34
C ARG A 546 5.60 -17.29 -17.10
N ASP A 547 5.89 -18.08 -16.07
CA ASP A 547 7.26 -18.47 -15.71
C ASP A 547 7.83 -19.56 -16.62
N ARG A 548 6.97 -20.45 -17.15
CA ARG A 548 7.33 -21.45 -18.17
C ARG A 548 7.52 -20.86 -19.57
N GLY A 549 7.02 -19.65 -19.81
CA GLY A 549 7.07 -19.01 -21.13
C GLY A 549 6.02 -19.58 -22.11
N THR A 550 5.01 -20.29 -21.61
CA THR A 550 3.92 -20.89 -22.39
C THR A 550 2.68 -20.00 -22.47
N GLY A 551 2.63 -18.89 -21.73
CA GLY A 551 1.50 -17.95 -21.68
C GLY A 551 1.59 -16.78 -22.66
N TYR A 552 0.43 -16.32 -23.15
CA TYR A 552 0.28 -15.14 -24.00
C TYR A 552 0.96 -13.89 -23.39
N HIS A 553 1.69 -13.16 -24.23
CA HIS A 553 2.18 -11.82 -23.90
C HIS A 553 0.97 -10.86 -23.80
N TRP A 554 0.64 -10.42 -22.59
CA TRP A 554 -0.30 -9.31 -22.37
C TRP A 554 0.34 -7.95 -22.66
#